data_AF-A0A920SPR4-F1
#
_entry.id   AF-A0A920SPR4-F1
#
_cell.length_a   1.000
_cell.length_b   1.000
_cell.length_c   1.000
_cell.angle_alpha   90.00
_cell.angle_beta   90.00
_cell.angle_gamma   90.00
#
_symmetry.space_group_name_H-M   'P 1'
#
loop_
_entity.id
_entity.type
_entity.pdbx_description
1 polymer ?
#
loop_
_entity_poly.entity_id
_entity_poly.type
_entity_poly.pdbx_seq_one_letter_code
_entity_poly.pdbx_strand_id
1 'polypeptide(L)'
;MGGETPSTLVGRSGPKETVEVSRPANAELGRVAFKEECASCHAAGDGFDLAVFSFPDSTIIRRALGHVNELAANDIVAHIRTIQLENSTIFGPSKKSESVRSHPSAW
;
A
#
# COMPACT_ATOMS: atom_id res chain seq x y z
N MET A 1 37.79 26.25 -44.70
CA MET A 1 36.40 26.34 -45.21
C MET A 1 36.15 25.01 -45.92
N GLY A 2 35.59 23.94 -45.34
CA GLY A 2 34.41 23.82 -44.49
C GLY A 2 33.17 23.92 -45.39
N GLY A 3 32.30 22.94 -45.62
CA GLY A 3 32.17 21.54 -45.19
C GLY A 3 30.91 20.96 -45.88
N GLU A 4 30.86 19.65 -46.10
CA GLU A 4 29.67 18.93 -46.60
C GLU A 4 29.85 17.44 -46.24
N THR A 5 29.18 16.92 -45.21
CA THR A 5 27.90 16.15 -45.21
C THR A 5 27.85 15.40 -43.85
N PRO A 6 26.83 14.60 -43.45
CA PRO A 6 25.42 14.49 -43.84
C PRO A 6 24.42 14.42 -42.64
N SER A 7 23.13 14.36 -42.97
CA SER A 7 22.06 13.64 -42.25
C SER A 7 21.77 13.97 -40.79
N THR A 8 20.86 14.93 -40.57
CA THR A 8 20.00 14.93 -39.38
C THR A 8 18.90 13.88 -39.56
N LEU A 9 19.15 12.65 -39.12
CA LEU A 9 18.07 11.72 -38.77
C LEU A 9 17.42 12.26 -37.49
N VAL A 10 16.21 12.79 -37.64
CA VAL A 10 15.30 13.06 -36.54
C VAL A 10 15.04 11.74 -35.82
N GLY A 11 15.75 11.52 -34.71
CA GLY A 11 15.43 10.49 -33.74
C GLY A 11 14.13 10.86 -33.05
N ARG A 12 13.01 10.44 -33.61
CA ARG A 12 11.71 10.47 -32.94
C ARG A 12 11.80 9.51 -31.75
N SER A 13 12.02 10.04 -30.56
CA SER A 13 11.91 9.29 -29.31
C SER A 13 10.47 8.78 -29.21
N GLY A 14 10.27 7.50 -29.54
CA GLY A 14 9.01 6.81 -29.26
C GLY A 14 8.73 6.79 -27.76
N PRO A 15 7.46 6.58 -27.35
CA PRO A 15 7.14 6.44 -25.94
C PRO A 15 7.94 5.28 -25.36
N LYS A 16 8.62 5.51 -24.22
CA LYS A 16 9.15 4.42 -23.38
C LYS A 16 7.95 3.55 -23.02
N GLU A 17 7.89 2.36 -23.61
CA GLU A 17 6.97 1.31 -23.21
C GLU A 17 7.29 0.95 -21.77
N THR A 18 6.52 1.51 -20.84
CA THR A 18 6.51 1.07 -19.45
C THR A 18 5.83 -0.28 -19.45
N VAL A 19 6.62 -1.35 -19.57
CA VAL A 19 6.15 -2.71 -19.29
C VAL A 19 5.67 -2.69 -17.84
N GLU A 20 4.34 -2.66 -17.67
CA GLU A 20 3.66 -2.87 -16.39
C GLU A 20 4.04 -4.29 -15.92
N VAL A 21 5.07 -4.37 -15.08
CA VAL A 21 5.50 -5.64 -14.47
C VAL A 21 4.48 -5.99 -13.39
N SER A 22 3.39 -6.62 -13.80
CA SER A 22 2.41 -7.18 -12.88
C SER A 22 3.01 -8.42 -12.21
N ARG A 23 3.40 -8.27 -10.95
CA ARG A 23 3.72 -9.40 -10.06
C ARG A 23 2.73 -9.45 -8.90
N PRO A 24 2.53 -10.63 -8.27
CA PRO A 24 1.78 -10.72 -7.03
C PRO A 24 2.38 -9.80 -5.95
N ALA A 25 1.49 -9.28 -5.09
CA ALA A 25 1.90 -8.55 -3.90
C ALA A 25 2.71 -9.46 -2.97
N ASN A 26 3.77 -8.92 -2.38
CA ASN A 26 4.71 -9.63 -1.54
C ASN A 26 4.85 -8.89 -0.20
N ALA A 27 4.39 -9.53 0.88
CA ALA A 27 4.41 -8.96 2.21
C ALA A 27 5.83 -8.64 2.73
N GLU A 28 6.84 -9.43 2.36
CA GLU A 28 8.21 -9.16 2.80
C GLU A 28 8.80 -7.91 2.13
N LEU A 29 8.52 -7.73 0.83
CA LEU A 29 8.86 -6.47 0.15
C LEU A 29 8.08 -5.30 0.75
N GLY A 30 6.83 -5.53 1.16
CA GLY A 30 5.98 -4.54 1.82
C GLY A 30 6.53 -4.09 3.17
N ARG A 31 7.06 -5.04 3.96
CA ARG A 31 7.73 -4.76 5.23
C ARG A 31 8.95 -3.86 5.06
N VAL A 32 9.78 -4.14 4.05
CA VAL A 32 10.95 -3.32 3.73
C VAL A 32 10.51 -1.92 3.28
N ALA A 33 9.60 -1.83 2.31
CA ALA A 33 9.09 -0.56 1.82
C ALA A 33 8.43 0.28 2.93
N PHE A 34 7.66 -0.35 3.84
CA PHE A 34 7.07 0.34 4.98
C PHE A 34 8.14 0.92 5.90
N LYS A 35 9.18 0.14 6.20
CA LYS A 35 10.27 0.58 7.06
C LYS A 35 11.04 1.77 6.48
N GLU A 36 11.26 1.77 5.17
CA GLU A 36 12.02 2.82 4.48
C GLU A 36 11.20 4.11 4.33
N GLU A 37 9.92 3.98 3.96
CA GLU A 37 9.12 5.12 3.49
C GLU A 37 8.07 5.61 4.51
N CYS A 38 7.70 4.79 5.50
CA CYS A 38 6.57 5.06 6.40
C CYS A 38 6.97 5.16 7.88
N ALA A 39 8.02 4.45 8.31
CA ALA A 39 8.37 4.32 9.72
C ALA A 39 8.76 5.63 10.42
N SER A 40 9.23 6.63 9.68
CA SER A 40 9.58 7.94 10.24
C SER A 40 8.35 8.72 10.74
N CYS A 41 7.17 8.45 10.16
CA CYS A 41 5.92 9.14 10.49
C CYS A 41 4.96 8.27 11.32
N HIS A 42 5.08 6.94 11.23
CA HIS A 42 4.20 6.00 11.91
C HIS A 42 4.77 5.56 13.26
N ALA A 43 3.97 5.70 14.33
CA ALA A 43 4.43 5.46 15.71
C ALA A 43 4.88 4.01 15.97
N ALA A 44 4.24 3.04 15.33
CA ALA A 44 4.62 1.63 15.47
C ALA A 44 5.86 1.26 14.64
N GLY A 45 6.20 2.04 13.61
CA GLY A 45 7.34 1.80 12.72
C GLY A 45 7.25 0.57 11.81
N ASP A 46 6.36 -0.38 12.12
CA ASP A 46 6.15 -1.65 11.41
C ASP A 46 4.78 -1.76 10.70
N GLY A 47 3.89 -0.79 10.92
CA GLY A 47 2.54 -0.77 10.35
C GLY A 47 1.46 -1.37 11.24
N PHE A 48 1.78 -1.74 12.49
CA PHE A 48 0.80 -2.26 13.45
C PHE A 48 -0.33 -1.28 13.75
N ASP A 49 -0.03 0.02 13.85
CA ASP A 49 -1.03 1.07 14.02
C ASP A 49 -2.05 1.08 12.88
N LEU A 50 -1.60 0.92 11.63
CA LEU A 50 -2.49 0.79 10.47
C LEU A 50 -3.31 -0.50 10.49
N ALA A 51 -2.71 -1.62 10.91
CA ALA A 51 -3.37 -2.91 11.02
C ALA A 51 -4.53 -2.86 12.02
N VAL A 52 -4.30 -2.28 13.21
CA VAL A 52 -5.29 -2.17 14.30
C VAL A 52 -6.52 -1.37 13.88
N PHE A 53 -6.35 -0.27 13.16
CA PHE A 53 -7.48 0.56 12.72
C PHE A 53 -8.29 -0.06 11.57
N SER A 54 -7.87 -1.21 11.03
CA SER A 54 -8.62 -1.96 10.01
C SER A 54 -9.04 -1.12 8.81
N PHE A 55 -8.14 -0.24 8.34
CA PHE A 55 -8.39 0.57 7.15
C PHE A 55 -8.64 -0.32 5.93
N PRO A 56 -9.62 0.00 5.07
CA PRO A 56 -9.77 -0.70 3.80
C PRO A 56 -8.51 -0.55 2.95
N ASP A 57 -8.11 -1.61 2.26
CA ASP A 57 -6.95 -1.63 1.37
C ASP A 57 -6.89 -0.46 0.40
N SER A 58 -8.01 -0.14 -0.25
CA SER A 58 -8.08 0.99 -1.19
C SER A 58 -7.73 2.34 -0.54
N THR A 59 -7.90 2.46 0.78
CA THR A 59 -7.48 3.64 1.54
C THR A 59 -5.98 3.62 1.80
N ILE A 60 -5.43 2.45 2.16
CA ILE A 60 -4.00 2.26 2.36
C ILE A 60 -3.24 2.50 1.05
N ILE A 61 -3.65 1.86 -0.06
CA ILE A 61 -3.06 2.04 -1.39
C ILE A 61 -3.04 3.52 -1.77
N ARG A 62 -4.18 4.20 -1.67
CA ARG A 62 -4.29 5.62 -2.05
C ARG A 62 -3.33 6.52 -1.28
N ARG A 63 -3.10 6.23 0.00
CA ARG A 63 -2.16 7.00 0.84
C ARG A 63 -0.71 6.63 0.55
N ALA A 64 -0.43 5.34 0.35
CA ALA A 64 0.88 4.83 -0.01
C ALA A 64 1.36 5.40 -1.36
N LEU A 65 0.46 5.55 -2.34
CA LEU A 65 0.75 6.16 -3.64
C LEU A 65 1.24 7.61 -3.57
N GLY A 66 1.09 8.29 -2.43
CA GLY A 66 1.71 9.60 -2.19
C GLY A 66 3.23 9.55 -1.94
N HIS A 67 3.80 8.37 -1.73
CA HIS A 67 5.19 8.15 -1.34
C HIS A 67 5.88 7.13 -2.25
N VAL A 68 5.16 6.07 -2.64
CA VAL A 68 5.70 4.94 -3.41
C VAL A 68 4.87 4.63 -4.66
N ASN A 69 5.42 3.79 -5.55
CA ASN A 69 4.68 3.33 -6.73
C ASN A 69 3.60 2.28 -6.39
N GLU A 70 2.77 1.93 -7.37
CA GLU A 70 1.64 1.01 -7.19
C GLU A 70 2.05 -0.40 -6.75
N LEU A 71 3.15 -0.95 -7.27
CA LEU A 71 3.65 -2.25 -6.85
C LEU A 71 4.04 -2.26 -5.36
N ALA A 72 4.81 -1.25 -4.93
CA ALA A 72 5.20 -1.09 -3.53
C ALA A 72 3.99 -0.82 -2.63
N ALA A 73 3.00 -0.04 -3.09
CA ALA A 73 1.77 0.19 -2.35
C ALA A 73 0.99 -1.12 -2.11
N ASN A 74 0.89 -1.98 -3.14
CA ASN A 74 0.26 -3.29 -3.03
C ASN A 74 1.02 -4.22 -2.08
N ASP A 75 2.35 -4.18 -2.09
CA ASP A 75 3.17 -4.94 -1.15
C ASP A 75 2.97 -4.48 0.30
N ILE A 76 2.93 -3.17 0.54
CA ILE A 76 2.68 -2.58 1.86
C ILE A 76 1.32 -3.05 2.39
N VAL A 77 0.29 -3.09 1.54
CA VAL A 77 -1.02 -3.64 1.91
C VAL A 77 -0.92 -5.11 2.28
N ALA A 78 -0.18 -5.91 1.51
CA ALA A 78 0.04 -7.32 1.83
C ALA A 78 0.71 -7.50 3.19
N HIS A 79 1.69 -6.67 3.53
CA HIS A 79 2.33 -6.63 4.85
C HIS A 79 1.36 -6.24 5.99
N ILE A 80 0.55 -5.19 5.81
CA ILE A 80 -0.43 -4.79 6.84
C ILE A 80 -1.46 -5.89 7.08
N ARG A 81 -1.87 -6.62 6.04
CA ARG A 81 -2.77 -7.77 6.16
C ARG A 81 -2.16 -8.93 6.95
N THR A 82 -0.85 -9.21 6.80
CA THR A 82 -0.22 -10.27 7.62
C THR A 82 -0.26 -9.91 9.10
N ILE A 83 -0.02 -8.65 9.45
CA ILE A 83 -0.14 -8.16 10.83
C ILE A 83 -1.59 -8.30 11.34
N GLN A 84 -2.59 -7.96 10.52
CA GLN A 84 -4.01 -8.11 10.90
C GLN A 84 -4.38 -9.58 11.19
N LEU A 85 -3.89 -10.51 10.37
CA LEU A 85 -4.13 -11.94 10.56
C LEU A 85 -3.45 -12.45 11.83
N GLU A 86 -2.18 -12.09 12.05
CA GLU A 86 -1.44 -12.43 13.27
C GLU A 86 -2.10 -11.84 14.52
N ASN A 87 -2.57 -10.60 14.45
CA ASN A 87 -3.30 -9.99 15.55
C ASN A 87 -4.62 -10.73 15.83
N SER A 88 -5.33 -11.17 14.78
CA SER A 88 -6.60 -11.91 14.92
C SER A 88 -6.40 -13.32 15.50
N THR A 89 -5.27 -13.97 15.22
CA THR A 89 -4.95 -15.28 15.81
C THR A 89 -4.55 -15.17 17.27
N ILE A 90 -3.88 -14.08 17.67
CA ILE A 90 -3.42 -13.87 19.05
C ILE A 90 -4.55 -13.37 19.96
N PHE A 91 -5.37 -12.43 19.49
CA PHE A 91 -6.38 -11.75 20.33
C PHE A 91 -7.82 -12.22 20.08
N GLY A 92 -8.04 -13.15 19.15
CA GLY A 92 -9.36 -13.63 18.74
C GLY A 92 -10.15 -12.58 17.95
N PRO A 93 -11.27 -12.97 17.31
CA PRO A 93 -12.12 -12.02 16.61
C PRO A 93 -12.66 -11.00 17.61
N SER A 94 -12.35 -9.72 17.39
CA SER A 94 -12.94 -8.62 18.15
C SER A 94 -14.45 -8.67 17.96
N LYS A 95 -15.18 -9.14 18.98
CA LYS A 95 -16.64 -9.18 18.95
C LYS A 95 -17.12 -7.74 18.83
N LYS A 96 -17.66 -7.36 17.67
CA LYS A 96 -18.48 -6.14 17.58
C LYS A 96 -19.53 -6.25 18.68
N SER A 97 -19.49 -5.33 19.63
CA SER A 97 -20.50 -5.24 20.67
C SER A 97 -21.85 -5.04 19.99
N GLU A 98 -22.64 -6.10 19.95
CA GLU A 98 -24.03 -6.05 19.50
C GLU A 98 -24.74 -5.13 20.48
N SER A 99 -25.11 -3.93 20.00
CA SER A 99 -25.87 -2.95 20.76
C SER A 99 -27.26 -3.54 20.98
N VAL A 100 -27.43 -4.25 22.11
CA VAL A 100 -28.73 -4.66 22.63
C VAL A 100 -29.52 -3.40 22.91
N ARG A 101 -30.35 -2.98 21.94
CA ARG A 101 -31.31 -1.91 22.13
C ARG A 101 -32.56 -2.49 22.80
N SER A 102 -32.45 -2.75 24.10
CA SER A 102 -33.61 -2.99 24.94
C SER A 102 -34.30 -1.65 25.20
N HIS A 103 -35.34 -1.34 24.43
CA HIS A 103 -36.31 -0.35 24.85
C HIS A 103 -37.33 -1.06 25.75
N PRO A 104 -37.48 -0.67 27.04
CA PRO A 104 -38.67 -1.04 27.77
C PRO A 104 -39.85 -0.20 27.26
N SER A 105 -40.87 -0.86 26.71
CA SER A 105 -42.17 -0.25 26.46
C SER A 105 -42.76 0.17 27.81
N ALA A 106 -42.84 1.48 28.04
CA ALA A 106 -43.59 2.06 29.14
C ALA A 106 -45.10 1.95 28.83
N TRP A 107 -45.87 1.62 29.87
CA TRP A 107 -47.33 1.63 29.88
C TRP A 107 -47.84 3.06 30.07
#